data_AF-A0A7L0EJW1-F1
#
_entry.id   AF-A0A7L0EJW1-F1
#
_cell.length_a   1.000
_cell.length_b   1.000
_cell.length_c   1.000
_cell.angle_alpha   90.00
_cell.angle_beta   90.00
_cell.angle_gamma   90.00
#
_symmetry.space_group_name_H-M   'P 1'
#
loop_
_entity.id
_entity.type
_entity.pdbx_description
1 polymer ?
#
loop_
_entity_poly.entity_id
_entity_poly.type
_entity_poly.pdbx_seq_one_letter_code
_entity_poly.pdbx_strand_id
1 'polypeptide(L)'
;MEAEQIMEGQPQVPENPHSEYGLTENVERIVENEKINAEKTSKQKVDLQSLPTRAYLDQTVVPILLQGLAVLAKERPPNPIEFLAAYLLKNKSQFEDRN
;
A
#
# COMPACT_ATOMS: atom_id res chain seq x y z
N MET A 1 12.18 71.17 -19.18
CA MET A 1 11.04 71.04 -18.26
C MET A 1 10.19 69.90 -18.80
N GLU A 2 10.63 68.66 -18.61
CA GLU A 2 10.28 67.79 -17.47
C GLU A 2 8.77 67.48 -17.42
N ALA A 3 8.38 66.25 -17.77
CA ALA A 3 8.12 65.22 -16.77
C ALA A 3 7.94 63.86 -17.46
N GLU A 4 8.62 62.86 -16.92
CA GLU A 4 8.59 61.46 -17.28
C GLU A 4 7.21 60.82 -17.02
N GLN A 5 6.81 59.85 -17.84
CA GLN A 5 6.04 58.71 -17.31
C GLN A 5 6.34 57.44 -18.11
N ILE A 6 7.41 56.80 -17.66
CA ILE A 6 7.65 55.35 -17.64
C ILE A 6 6.46 54.60 -17.02
N MET A 7 6.03 53.50 -17.66
CA MET A 7 5.46 52.37 -16.93
C MET A 7 5.87 51.07 -17.64
N GLU A 8 6.99 50.53 -17.16
CA GLU A 8 7.37 49.12 -17.21
C GLU A 8 6.19 48.25 -16.71
N GLY A 9 5.86 47.11 -17.29
CA GLY A 9 6.62 45.88 -17.17
C GLY A 9 6.09 45.03 -16.00
N GLN A 10 5.86 43.73 -16.26
CA GLN A 10 5.97 42.61 -15.31
C GLN A 10 4.73 42.20 -14.46
N PRO A 11 4.71 40.95 -13.93
CA PRO A 11 3.86 39.87 -14.46
C PRO A 11 2.93 39.26 -13.40
N GLN A 12 2.17 38.24 -13.80
CA GLN A 12 1.35 37.43 -12.91
C GLN A 12 2.16 36.74 -11.82
N VAL A 13 1.64 36.77 -10.59
CA VAL A 13 1.86 35.71 -9.59
C VAL A 13 0.58 35.54 -8.76
N PRO A 14 -0.06 34.36 -8.75
CA PRO A 14 -1.03 34.01 -7.71
C PRO A 14 -0.26 33.71 -6.42
N GLU A 15 -0.36 34.60 -5.43
CA GLU A 15 0.17 34.37 -4.09
C GLU A 15 -0.57 33.21 -3.44
N ASN A 16 0.14 32.09 -3.26
CA ASN A 16 -0.26 31.04 -2.34
C ASN A 16 0.13 31.53 -0.92
N PRO A 17 -0.81 31.86 -0.02
CA PRO A 17 -0.55 32.53 1.26
C PRO A 17 0.22 31.67 2.29
N HIS A 18 0.65 30.46 1.90
CA HIS A 18 1.42 29.54 2.72
C HIS A 18 2.92 29.49 2.37
N SER A 19 3.35 30.24 1.35
CA SER A 19 4.74 30.29 0.89
C SER A 19 5.70 30.90 1.92
N GLU A 20 5.19 31.82 2.75
CA GLU A 20 6.02 32.63 3.67
C GLU A 20 6.43 31.88 4.94
N TYR A 21 5.71 30.82 5.33
CA TYR A 21 5.90 30.14 6.63
C TYR A 21 6.64 28.80 6.55
N GLY A 22 7.12 28.39 5.37
CA GLY A 22 7.79 27.08 5.18
C GLY A 22 6.89 25.87 5.49
N LEU A 23 5.58 26.09 5.68
CA LEU A 23 4.61 25.04 5.94
C LEU A 23 4.37 24.18 4.70
N THR A 24 4.49 24.74 3.49
CA THR A 24 4.36 23.97 2.23
C THR A 24 5.44 22.90 2.12
N GLU A 25 6.69 23.25 2.40
CA GLU A 25 7.83 22.34 2.28
C GLU A 25 7.76 21.21 3.32
N ASN A 26 7.33 21.52 4.54
CA ASN A 26 7.14 20.51 5.58
C ASN A 26 5.98 19.57 5.25
N VAL A 27 4.88 20.08 4.69
CA VAL A 27 3.74 19.26 4.25
C VAL A 27 4.12 18.40 3.05
N GLU A 28 4.85 18.94 2.07
CA GLU A 28 5.38 18.18 0.93
C GLU A 28 6.32 17.06 1.39
N ARG A 29 7.23 17.33 2.34
CA ARG A 29 8.11 16.32 2.93
C ARG A 29 7.35 15.24 3.70
N ILE A 30 6.26 15.58 4.38
CA ILE A 30 5.42 14.59 5.09
C ILE A 30 4.69 13.69 4.08
N VAL A 31 4.07 14.28 3.05
CA VAL A 31 3.37 13.54 1.99
C VAL A 31 4.34 12.66 1.20
N GLU A 32 5.54 13.16 0.90
CA GLU A 32 6.59 12.40 0.24
C GLU A 32 7.12 11.26 1.12
N ASN A 33 7.36 11.50 2.42
CA ASN A 33 7.73 10.44 3.35
C ASN A 33 6.65 9.38 3.50
N GLU A 34 5.37 9.76 3.51
CA GLU A 34 4.24 8.82 3.57
C GLU A 34 4.15 7.97 2.29
N LYS A 35 4.37 8.60 1.12
CA LYS A 35 4.44 7.92 -0.19
C LYS A 35 5.64 6.98 -0.28
N ILE A 36 6.81 7.39 0.21
CA ILE A 36 8.01 6.56 0.30
C ILE A 36 7.82 5.40 1.29
N ASN A 37 7.08 5.58 2.39
CA ASN A 37 6.78 4.49 3.34
C ASN A 37 5.79 3.48 2.75
N ALA A 38 4.75 3.96 2.07
CA ALA A 38 3.80 3.13 1.34
C ALA A 38 4.49 2.35 0.20
N GLU A 39 5.45 2.96 -0.50
CA GLU A 39 6.22 2.32 -1.57
C GLU A 39 7.36 1.42 -1.05
N LYS A 40 7.97 1.69 0.11
CA LYS A 40 8.96 0.79 0.74
C LYS A 40 8.35 -0.51 1.24
N THR A 41 7.06 -0.50 1.54
CA THR A 41 6.29 -1.73 1.82
C THR A 41 6.12 -2.60 0.57
N SER A 42 6.38 -2.07 -0.63
CA SER A 42 5.99 -2.72 -1.90
C SER A 42 7.06 -3.56 -2.61
N LYS A 43 8.34 -3.56 -2.21
CA LYS A 43 9.37 -4.28 -3.00
C LYS A 43 10.53 -4.92 -2.24
N GLN A 44 10.53 -4.89 -0.91
CA GLN A 44 11.49 -5.70 -0.18
C GLN A 44 10.95 -7.13 -0.18
N LYS A 45 11.35 -7.93 -1.18
CA LYS A 45 11.03 -9.36 -1.23
C LYS A 45 11.40 -9.96 0.12
N VAL A 46 10.40 -10.24 0.94
CA VAL A 46 10.61 -10.83 2.27
C VAL A 46 11.20 -12.21 2.01
N ASP A 47 12.38 -12.48 2.59
CA ASP A 47 12.96 -13.82 2.52
C ASP A 47 12.16 -14.74 3.43
N LEU A 48 11.20 -15.45 2.85
CA LEU A 48 10.30 -16.36 3.55
C LEU A 48 11.06 -17.41 4.37
N GLN A 49 12.26 -17.81 3.95
CA GLN A 49 13.04 -18.85 4.65
C GLN A 49 13.67 -18.35 5.96
N SER A 50 13.84 -17.04 6.10
CA SER A 50 14.41 -16.41 7.30
C SER A 50 13.36 -16.09 8.38
N LEU A 51 12.07 -16.18 8.03
CA LEU A 51 10.99 -15.76 8.92
C LEU A 51 10.82 -16.69 10.12
N PRO A 52 10.49 -16.14 11.30
CA PRO A 52 9.95 -16.94 12.40
C PRO A 52 8.71 -17.71 11.94
N THR A 53 8.49 -18.91 12.49
CA THR A 53 7.44 -19.84 12.05
C THR A 53 6.06 -19.19 11.92
N ARG A 54 5.67 -18.36 12.90
CA ARG A 54 4.37 -17.68 12.86
C ARG A 54 4.25 -16.73 11.67
N ALA A 55 5.27 -15.90 11.44
CA ALA A 55 5.28 -14.95 10.33
C ALA A 55 5.27 -15.66 8.97
N TYR A 56 6.02 -16.76 8.82
CA TYR A 56 5.99 -17.58 7.61
C TYR A 56 4.59 -18.09 7.31
N LEU A 57 3.90 -18.65 8.31
CA LEU A 57 2.53 -19.17 8.13
C LEU A 57 1.54 -18.05 7.82
N ASP A 58 1.64 -16.93 8.54
CA ASP A 58 0.78 -15.75 8.38
C ASP A 58 0.87 -15.17 6.95
N GLN A 59 2.06 -15.18 6.35
CA GLN A 59 2.28 -14.70 4.98
C GLN A 59 1.94 -15.72 3.88
N THR A 60 2.13 -17.02 4.14
CA THR A 60 2.01 -18.03 3.07
C THR A 60 0.64 -18.68 2.97
N VAL A 61 0.10 -19.20 4.08
CA VAL A 61 -1.03 -20.16 4.03
C VAL A 61 -2.20 -19.78 4.92
N VAL A 62 -1.99 -18.98 5.97
CA VAL A 62 -3.05 -18.63 6.92
C VAL A 62 -4.25 -17.94 6.24
N PRO A 63 -4.09 -16.97 5.33
CA PRO A 63 -5.25 -16.30 4.73
C PRO A 63 -6.18 -17.26 3.98
N ILE A 64 -5.62 -18.15 3.16
CA ILE A 64 -6.42 -19.12 2.39
C ILE A 64 -6.99 -20.23 3.29
N LEU A 65 -6.26 -20.65 4.32
CA LEU A 65 -6.73 -21.64 5.30
C LEU A 65 -7.90 -21.10 6.12
N LEU A 66 -7.85 -19.86 6.59
CA LEU A 66 -8.96 -19.24 7.32
C LEU A 66 -10.24 -19.22 6.49
N GLN A 67 -10.15 -18.83 5.20
CA GLN A 67 -11.29 -18.83 4.32
C GLN A 67 -11.79 -20.25 4.01
N GLY A 68 -10.89 -21.19 3.74
CA GLY A 68 -11.24 -22.59 3.47
C GLY A 68 -11.89 -23.29 4.66
N LEU A 69 -11.38 -23.05 5.87
CA LEU A 69 -11.94 -23.59 7.10
C LEU A 69 -13.32 -23.00 7.41
N ALA A 70 -13.55 -21.71 7.13
CA ALA A 70 -14.87 -21.11 7.28
C ALA A 70 -15.92 -21.78 6.37
N VAL A 71 -15.57 -22.04 5.10
CA VAL A 71 -16.44 -22.76 4.16
C VAL A 71 -16.64 -24.21 4.59
N LEU A 72 -15.56 -24.90 4.98
CA LEU A 72 -15.62 -26.29 5.46
C LEU A 72 -16.54 -26.43 6.67
N ALA A 73 -16.45 -25.52 7.64
CA ALA A 73 -17.26 -25.53 8.86
C ALA A 73 -18.76 -25.31 8.57
N LYS A 74 -19.06 -24.56 7.50
CA LYS A 74 -20.43 -24.32 7.02
C LYS A 74 -21.01 -25.52 6.29
N GLU A 75 -20.27 -26.09 5.33
CA GLU A 75 -20.77 -27.16 4.44
C GLU A 75 -20.73 -28.54 5.10
N ARG A 76 -19.79 -28.78 6.03
CA ARG A 76 -19.56 -30.06 6.72
C ARG A 76 -19.62 -31.30 5.78
N PRO A 77 -18.81 -31.32 4.71
CA PRO A 77 -18.82 -32.41 3.74
C PRO A 77 -18.33 -33.74 4.36
N PRO A 78 -18.69 -34.89 3.77
CA PRO A 78 -18.33 -36.21 4.29
C PRO A 78 -16.82 -36.48 4.31
N ASN A 79 -16.06 -35.89 3.36
CA ASN A 79 -14.60 -35.99 3.28
C ASN A 79 -13.97 -34.61 3.53
N PRO A 80 -13.86 -34.15 4.80
CA PRO A 80 -13.46 -32.77 5.11
C PRO A 80 -12.04 -32.42 4.66
N ILE A 81 -11.12 -33.38 4.73
CA ILE A 81 -9.72 -33.17 4.33
C ILE A 81 -9.60 -33.01 2.81
N GLU A 82 -10.25 -33.90 2.05
CA GLU A 82 -10.26 -33.86 0.58
C GLU A 82 -10.91 -32.57 0.08
N PHE A 83 -12.03 -32.17 0.69
CA PHE A 83 -12.68 -30.90 0.39
C PHE A 83 -11.75 -29.71 0.62
N LEU A 84 -11.08 -29.64 1.77
CA LEU A 84 -10.18 -28.53 2.07
C LEU A 84 -8.99 -28.51 1.11
N ALA A 85 -8.38 -29.65 0.81
CA ALA A 85 -7.29 -29.72 -0.16
C ALA A 85 -7.74 -29.23 -1.56
N ALA A 86 -8.91 -29.67 -2.03
CA ALA A 86 -9.49 -29.21 -3.28
C ALA A 86 -9.79 -27.70 -3.25
N TYR A 87 -10.28 -27.18 -2.13
CA TYR A 87 -10.51 -25.75 -1.93
C TYR A 87 -9.21 -24.95 -2.06
N LEU A 88 -8.14 -25.39 -1.39
CA LEU A 88 -6.83 -24.73 -1.46
C LEU A 88 -6.30 -24.70 -2.90
N LEU A 89 -6.34 -25.83 -3.61
CA LEU A 89 -5.86 -25.92 -5.00
C LEU A 89 -6.68 -25.05 -5.96
N LYS A 90 -8.01 -25.02 -5.81
CA LYS A 90 -8.90 -24.22 -6.66
C LYS A 90 -8.72 -22.72 -6.46
N ASN A 91 -8.39 -22.28 -5.25
CA ASN A 91 -8.32 -20.86 -4.90
C ASN A 91 -6.87 -20.33 -4.82
N LYS A 92 -5.85 -21.18 -4.95
CA LYS A 92 -4.41 -20.87 -4.84
C LYS A 92 -4.00 -19.55 -5.53
N SER A 93 -4.37 -19.36 -6.80
CA SER A 93 -3.97 -18.17 -7.58
C SER A 93 -4.46 -16.84 -6.99
N GLN A 94 -5.57 -16.84 -6.24
CA GLN A 94 -6.10 -15.61 -5.63
C GLN A 94 -5.28 -15.16 -4.40
N PHE A 95 -4.41 -16.04 -3.89
CA PHE A 95 -3.63 -15.81 -2.68
C PHE A 95 -2.11 -15.81 -2.92
N GLU A 96 -1.61 -16.39 -4.01
CA GLU A 96 -0.17 -16.39 -4.31
C GLU A 96 0.36 -15.00 -4.70
N ASP A 97 -0.39 -14.21 -5.46
CA ASP A 97 0.07 -12.90 -5.96
C ASP A 97 -0.03 -11.77 -4.92
N ARG A 98 -0.52 -12.08 -3.71
CA ARG A 98 -0.71 -11.12 -2.61
C ARG A 98 0.49 -11.02 -1.67
N ASN A 99 1.55 -11.79 -1.93
CA ASN A 99 2.73 -11.93 -1.06
C ASN A 99 3.99 -11.35 -1.69
#